data_AF-A0A1I8A3V5-F1
#
_entry.id   AF-A0A1I8A3V5-F1
#
_cell.length_a   1.000
_cell.length_b   1.000
_cell.length_c   1.000
_cell.angle_alpha   90.00
_cell.angle_beta   90.00
_cell.angle_gamma   90.00
#
_symmetry.space_group_name_H-M   'P 1'
#
loop_
_entity.id
_entity.type
_entity.pdbx_description
1 polymer ?
#
loop_
_entity_poly.entity_id
_entity_poly.type
_entity_poly.pdbx_seq_one_letter_code
_entity_poly.pdbx_strand_id
1 'polypeptide(L)' 'MDLNRIKRKIREGRYQNISGITSDIRLLATNARKYNADGSELYNDSIMLEEVWRKIVELAEATPSGSKVESQM' A
#
# COMPACT_ATOMS: atom_id res chain seq x y z
N MET A 1 -3.62 -13.26 -0.64
CA MET A 1 -3.15 -12.03 0.03
C MET A 1 -4.37 -11.16 0.26
N ASP A 2 -4.51 -10.57 1.44
CA ASP A 2 -5.68 -9.79 1.84
C ASP A 2 -5.26 -8.68 2.81
N LEU A 3 -6.14 -7.67 3.01
CA LEU A 3 -5.82 -6.52 3.85
C LEU A 3 -5.60 -6.88 5.33
N ASN A 4 -6.27 -7.92 5.85
CA ASN A 4 -6.06 -8.37 7.23
C ASN A 4 -4.65 -8.95 7.42
N ARG A 5 -4.17 -9.73 6.44
CA ARG A 5 -2.81 -10.27 6.44
C ARG A 5 -1.77 -9.16 6.29
N ILE A 6 -1.99 -8.18 5.41
CA ILE A 6 -1.09 -7.02 5.26
C ILE A 6 -1.03 -6.22 6.56
N LYS A 7 -2.20 -5.90 7.16
CA LYS A 7 -2.29 -5.22 8.47
C LYS A 7 -1.52 -5.96 9.56
N ARG A 8 -1.63 -7.29 9.62
CA ARG A 8 -0.87 -8.11 10.58
C ARG A 8 0.63 -8.02 10.32
N LYS A 9 1.09 -8.16 9.08
CA LYS A 9 2.50 -8.04 8.71
C LYS A 9 3.08 -6.66 9.07
N ILE A 10 2.30 -5.58 8.90
CA ILE A 10 2.70 -4.23 9.36
C ILE A 10 2.88 -4.20 10.87
N ARG A 11 1.88 -4.66 11.64
CA ARG A 11 1.93 -4.64 13.13
C ARG A 11 3.06 -5.48 13.71
N GLU A 12 3.42 -6.56 13.03
CA GLU A 12 4.53 -7.43 13.40
C GLU A 12 5.90 -6.94 12.90
N GLY A 13 5.98 -5.78 12.23
CA GLY A 13 7.24 -5.26 11.69
C GLY A 13 7.86 -6.12 10.59
N ARG A 14 7.04 -6.87 9.84
CA ARG A 14 7.50 -7.83 8.82
C ARG A 14 7.90 -7.18 7.49
N TYR A 15 7.68 -5.88 7.33
CA TYR A 15 8.10 -5.14 6.15
C TYR A 15 9.26 -4.21 6.53
N GLN A 16 10.38 -4.33 5.80
CA GLN A 16 11.54 -3.47 6.00
C GLN A 16 11.33 -2.07 5.41
N ASN A 17 10.50 -1.96 4.37
CA ASN A 17 10.24 -0.72 3.65
C ASN A 17 8.89 -0.78 2.92
N ILE A 18 8.48 0.36 2.37
CA ILE A 18 7.21 0.53 1.64
C ILE A 18 7.11 -0.42 0.44
N SER A 19 8.23 -0.75 -0.23
CA SER A 19 8.24 -1.67 -1.38
C SER A 19 7.68 -3.06 -1.03
N GLY A 20 7.94 -3.54 0.19
CA GLY A 20 7.36 -4.80 0.68
C GLY A 20 5.83 -4.75 0.80
N ILE A 21 5.30 -3.62 1.29
CA ILE A 21 3.84 -3.41 1.40
C ILE A 21 3.24 -3.29 -0.01
N THR A 22 3.88 -2.50 -0.89
CA THR A 22 3.47 -2.32 -2.29
C THR A 22 3.36 -3.65 -3.03
N SER A 23 4.30 -4.55 -2.81
CA SER A 23 4.29 -5.88 -3.44
C SER A 23 3.07 -6.71 -3.02
N ASP A 24 2.69 -6.66 -1.74
CA ASP A 24 1.53 -7.41 -1.25
C ASP A 24 0.20 -6.77 -1.67
N ILE A 25 0.12 -5.42 -1.76
CA ILE A 25 -1.04 -4.72 -2.31
C ILE A 25 -1.26 -5.10 -3.78
N ARG A 26 -0.19 -5.07 -4.59
CA ARG A 26 -0.25 -5.52 -6.00
C ARG A 26 -0.67 -6.98 -6.11
N LEU A 27 -0.17 -7.85 -5.24
CA LEU A 27 -0.57 -9.26 -5.24
C LEU A 27 -2.05 -9.44 -4.89
N LEU A 28 -2.57 -8.67 -3.93
CA LEU A 28 -3.99 -8.67 -3.59
C LEU A 28 -4.83 -8.25 -4.80
N ALA A 29 -4.52 -7.11 -5.40
CA ALA A 29 -5.26 -6.58 -6.54
C ALA A 29 -5.13 -7.45 -7.81
N THR A 30 -3.94 -8.01 -8.06
CA THR A 30 -3.73 -8.96 -9.18
C THR A 30 -4.57 -10.22 -9.01
N ASN A 31 -4.65 -10.79 -7.80
CA ASN A 31 -5.53 -11.94 -7.56
C ASN A 31 -7.01 -11.56 -7.71
N ALA A 32 -7.40 -10.37 -7.23
CA ALA A 32 -8.76 -9.89 -7.40
C ALA A 32 -9.14 -9.79 -8.90
N ARG A 33 -8.25 -9.24 -9.75
CA ARG A 33 -8.49 -9.21 -11.20
C ARG A 33 -8.47 -10.59 -11.86
N LYS A 34 -7.59 -11.48 -11.41
CA LYS A 34 -7.44 -12.82 -11.99
C LYS A 34 -8.67 -13.70 -11.76
N TYR A 35 -9.30 -13.60 -10.60
CA TYR A 35 -10.38 -14.50 -10.19
C TYR A 35 -11.79 -13.91 -10.34
N ASN A 36 -11.91 -12.62 -10.67
CA ASN A 36 -13.20 -11.97 -10.88
C ASN A 36 -13.35 -11.51 -12.34
N ALA A 37 -14.59 -11.46 -12.83
CA ALA A 37 -14.87 -11.08 -14.20
C ALA A 37 -14.45 -9.63 -14.48
N ASP A 38 -13.90 -9.38 -15.66
CA ASP A 38 -13.57 -8.03 -16.12
C ASP A 38 -14.79 -7.11 -16.04
N GLY A 39 -14.60 -5.92 -15.48
CA GLY A 39 -15.66 -4.93 -15.27
C GLY A 39 -16.61 -5.21 -14.10
N SER A 40 -16.46 -6.34 -13.39
CA SER A 40 -17.18 -6.56 -12.13
C SER A 40 -16.74 -5.59 -11.05
N GLU A 41 -17.58 -5.41 -10.02
CA GLU A 41 -17.28 -4.52 -8.88
C GLU A 41 -15.93 -4.87 -8.21
N LEU A 42 -15.72 -6.15 -7.88
CA LEU A 42 -14.45 -6.60 -7.28
C LEU A 42 -13.24 -6.39 -8.20
N TYR A 43 -13.42 -6.50 -9.51
CA TYR A 43 -12.38 -6.19 -10.48
C TYR A 43 -12.05 -4.69 -10.48
N ASN A 44 -13.06 -3.82 -10.55
CA ASN A 44 -12.88 -2.37 -10.57
C ASN A 44 -12.32 -1.83 -9.25
N ASP A 45 -12.78 -2.36 -8.12
CA ASP A 45 -12.27 -2.02 -6.78
C ASP A 45 -10.78 -2.32 -6.66
N SER A 46 -10.31 -3.41 -7.27
CA SER A 46 -8.88 -3.75 -7.25
C SER A 46 -8.01 -2.75 -7.99
N ILE A 47 -8.53 -2.15 -9.07
CA ILE A 47 -7.85 -1.09 -9.83
C ILE A 47 -7.80 0.18 -8.99
N MET A 48 -8.94 0.56 -8.39
CA MET A 48 -9.00 1.71 -7.51
C MET A 48 -8.06 1.57 -6.31
N LEU A 49 -7.95 0.37 -5.74
CA LEU A 49 -7.02 0.09 -4.65
C LEU A 49 -5.57 0.32 -5.05
N GLU A 50 -5.12 -0.17 -6.20
CA GLU A 50 -3.75 0.08 -6.69
C GLU A 50 -3.50 1.56 -6.96
N GLU A 51 -4.48 2.28 -7.51
CA GLU A 51 -4.42 3.72 -7.77
C GLU A 51 -4.28 4.54 -6.48
N VAL A 52 -5.12 4.27 -5.49
CA VAL A 52 -5.07 4.94 -4.18
C VAL A 52 -3.75 4.64 -3.48
N TRP A 53 -3.29 3.38 -3.51
CA TRP A 53 -2.00 3.02 -2.93
C TRP A 53 -0.84 3.78 -3.58
N ARG A 54 -0.82 3.90 -4.91
CA ARG A 54 0.23 4.65 -5.61
C ARG A 54 0.29 6.10 -5.14
N LYS A 55 -0.85 6.77 -5.03
CA LYS A 55 -0.94 8.16 -4.52
C LYS A 55 -0.42 8.28 -3.08
N ILE A 56 -0.73 7.30 -2.23
CA ILE A 56 -0.23 7.28 -0.84
C ILE A 56 1.31 7.20 -0.82
N VAL A 57 1.90 6.35 -1.66
CA VAL A 57 3.36 6.22 -1.76
C VAL A 57 3.99 7.51 -2.29
N GLU A 58 3.43 8.10 -3.35
CA GLU A 58 3.90 9.38 -3.91
C GLU A 58 3.88 10.50 -2.85
N LEU A 59 2.79 10.61 -2.07
CA LEU A 59 2.68 11.58 -0.98
C LEU A 59 3.70 11.32 0.15
N ALA A 60 3.93 10.04 0.50
CA ALA A 60 4.90 9.67 1.52
C ALA A 60 6.34 10.01 1.10
N GLU A 61 6.68 9.86 -0.19
CA GLU A 61 7.98 10.21 -0.75
C GLU A 61 8.15 11.73 -0.93
N ALA A 62 7.08 12.45 -1.25
CA ALA A 62 7.07 13.91 -1.37
C ALA A 62 7.19 14.65 -0.04
N THR A 63 7.00 13.95 1.09
CA THR A 63 7.14 14.56 2.43
C THR A 63 8.58 14.35 2.92
N PRO A 64 9.43 15.40 2.99
CA PRO A 64 10.79 15.23 3.48
C PRO A 64 10.78 14.82 4.96
N SER A 65 11.49 13.74 5.28
CA SER A 65 11.70 13.31 6.66
C SER A 65 12.54 14.35 7.42
N GLY A 66 11.88 15.16 8.25
CA GLY A 66 12.51 15.91 9.35
C GLY A 66 12.72 17.40 9.11
N SER A 67 11.75 18.22 9.51
CA SER A 67 12.09 19.48 10.17
C SER A 67 12.88 19.11 11.43
N LYS A 68 14.19 19.33 11.41
CA LYS A 68 14.98 19.36 12.64
C LYS A 68 14.33 20.39 13.55
N VAL A 69 13.70 19.94 14.63
CA VAL A 69 13.37 20.83 15.74
C VAL A 69 14.71 21.37 16.23
N GLU A 70 14.94 22.66 16.04
CA GLU A 70 16.09 23.37 16.59
C GLU A 70 16.09 23.16 18.11
N SER A 71 17.03 22.33 18.58
CA SER A 71 17.43 22.32 19.98
C SER A 71 18.35 23.52 20.20
N GLN A 72 17.77 24.72 20.32
CA GLN A 72 18.41 25.78 21.09
C GLN A 72 18.06 25.56 22.56
N MET A 73 19.03 25.11 23.34
CA MET A 73 19.28 25.47 24.74
C MET A 73 20.67 24.97 25.13
#